data_AF-A0A1P8XKW2-F1
#
_entry.id   AF-A0A1P8XKW2-F1
#
_cell.length_a   1.000
_cell.length_b   1.000
_cell.length_c   1.000
_cell.angle_alpha   90.00
_cell.angle_beta   90.00
_cell.angle_gamma   90.00
#
_symmetry.space_group_name_H-M   'P 1'
#
loop_
_entity.id
_entity.type
_entity.pdbx_description
1 polymer ?
#
loop_
_entity_poly.entity_id
_entity_poly.type
_entity_poly.pdbx_seq_one_letter_code
_entity_poly.pdbx_strand_id
1 'polypeptide(L)'
;MVINELLRPAAKPRERLIAISGIAVGIAVGSTSIDAVILATLEELDWVHSVDFRLTLHGSNIFWETVGVSALAAVPAVRALFARVGLDATSRHWRQLQPLRASMTEAVPASAFELRTPNPRRQKSSLDLHQTTVQIRDAILQLRGYFHDVDDARAERFITQFSIPTSRREPALAALQLAHAVRTKAAGAQPVPVDSSVILKSRSTNLEDETAELLRLARWWPQAQQATQHSPQPSTTPR
;
A
#
# COMPACT_ATOMS: atom_id res chain seq x y z
N MET A 1 24.86 13.76 -10.74
CA MET A 1 24.31 12.48 -10.20
C MET A 1 22.83 12.61 -9.82
N VAL A 2 22.41 13.64 -9.09
CA VAL A 2 20.99 13.88 -8.69
C VAL A 2 20.03 14.14 -9.87
N ILE A 3 20.49 14.81 -10.93
CA ILE A 3 19.65 15.20 -12.09
C ILE A 3 19.22 13.97 -12.92
N ASN A 4 20.07 12.95 -13.04
CA ASN A 4 19.74 11.72 -13.78
C ASN A 4 18.72 10.83 -13.04
N GLU A 5 18.63 10.93 -11.72
CA GLU A 5 17.65 10.17 -10.93
C GLU A 5 16.24 10.78 -11.04
N LEU A 6 16.14 12.12 -11.19
CA LEU A 6 14.88 12.85 -11.37
C LEU A 6 14.21 12.61 -12.72
N LEU A 7 15.01 12.36 -13.76
CA LEU A 7 14.55 12.13 -15.12
C LEU A 7 14.07 10.70 -15.36
N ARG A 8 14.20 9.79 -14.37
CA ARG A 8 13.62 8.44 -14.48
C ARG A 8 12.08 8.51 -14.54
N PRO A 9 11.44 8.05 -15.63
CA PRO A 9 9.98 8.06 -15.76
C PRO A 9 9.25 7.16 -14.74
N ALA A 10 10.00 6.26 -14.07
CA ALA A 10 9.48 5.31 -13.09
C ALA A 10 9.54 5.79 -11.62
N ALA A 11 10.03 7.01 -11.35
CA ALA A 11 10.13 7.52 -9.99
C ALA A 11 8.75 7.84 -9.41
N LYS A 12 8.46 7.34 -8.20
CA LYS A 12 7.16 7.56 -7.55
C LYS A 12 6.94 9.06 -7.31
N PRO A 13 5.70 9.58 -7.39
CA PRO A 13 5.42 11.02 -7.26
C PRO A 13 5.94 11.63 -5.95
N ARG A 14 6.03 10.82 -4.88
CA ARG A 14 6.62 11.23 -3.59
C ARG A 14 8.14 11.41 -3.63
N GLU A 15 8.86 10.60 -4.39
CA GLU A 15 10.32 10.71 -4.56
C GLU A 15 10.66 11.93 -5.42
N ARG A 16 9.85 12.18 -6.46
CA ARG A 16 9.92 13.40 -7.27
C ARG A 16 9.68 14.65 -6.42
N LEU A 17 8.69 14.65 -5.54
CA LEU A 17 8.42 15.78 -4.64
C LEU A 17 9.61 16.08 -3.72
N ILE A 18 10.23 15.05 -3.13
CA ILE A 18 11.42 15.22 -2.29
C ILE A 18 12.59 15.77 -3.11
N ALA A 19 12.83 15.22 -4.30
CA ALA A 19 13.92 15.66 -5.16
C ALA A 19 13.73 17.09 -5.69
N ILE A 20 12.51 17.44 -6.11
CA ILE A 20 12.13 18.81 -6.51
C ILE A 20 12.29 19.77 -5.34
N SER A 21 11.87 19.38 -4.13
CA SER A 21 12.02 20.22 -2.94
C SER A 21 13.49 20.46 -2.60
N GLY A 22 14.36 19.45 -2.72
CA GLY A 22 15.79 19.60 -2.49
C GLY A 22 16.46 20.51 -3.52
N ILE A 23 16.07 20.41 -4.80
CA ILE A 23 16.57 21.31 -5.85
C ILE A 23 16.08 22.73 -5.64
N ALA A 24 14.80 22.93 -5.32
CA ALA A 24 14.23 24.25 -5.06
C ALA A 24 14.92 24.94 -3.88
N VAL A 25 15.18 24.20 -2.80
CA VAL A 25 15.96 24.72 -1.65
C VAL A 25 17.39 25.05 -2.07
N GLY A 26 18.05 24.19 -2.85
CA GLY A 26 19.40 24.46 -3.35
C GLY A 26 19.48 25.72 -4.25
N ILE A 27 18.50 25.93 -5.11
CA ILE A 27 18.40 27.13 -5.96
C ILE A 27 18.16 28.37 -5.12
N ALA A 28 17.27 28.30 -4.13
CA ALA A 28 17.00 29.42 -3.23
C ALA A 28 18.28 29.84 -2.49
N VAL A 29 18.95 28.90 -1.81
CA VAL A 29 20.21 29.15 -1.09
C VAL A 29 21.32 29.69 -2.01
N GLY A 30 21.41 29.16 -3.23
CA GLY A 30 22.36 29.66 -4.22
C GLY A 30 22.07 31.10 -4.64
N SER A 31 20.80 31.43 -4.89
CA SER A 31 20.37 32.78 -5.29
C SER A 31 20.67 33.81 -4.20
N THR A 32 20.33 33.50 -2.95
CA THR A 32 20.51 34.43 -1.83
C THR A 32 21.98 34.68 -1.52
N SER A 33 22.83 33.68 -1.74
CA SER A 33 24.29 33.80 -1.65
C SER A 33 24.87 34.71 -2.73
N ILE A 34 24.38 34.60 -3.97
CA ILE A 34 24.82 35.46 -5.09
C ILE A 34 24.36 36.90 -4.87
N ASP A 35 23.10 37.10 -4.46
CA ASP A 35 22.55 38.44 -4.18
C ASP A 35 23.34 39.16 -3.09
N ALA A 36 23.72 38.44 -2.03
CA ALA A 36 24.52 38.99 -0.93
C ALA A 36 25.90 39.49 -1.40
N VAL A 37 26.55 38.76 -2.33
CA VAL A 37 27.85 39.15 -2.90
C VAL A 37 27.69 40.37 -3.82
N ILE A 38 26.68 40.37 -4.69
CA ILE A 38 26.41 41.48 -5.61
C ILE A 38 26.12 42.77 -4.84
N LEU A 39 25.22 42.71 -3.85
CA LEU A 39 24.87 43.86 -3.02
C LEU A 39 26.09 44.38 -2.23
N ALA A 40 26.91 43.49 -1.68
CA ALA A 40 28.15 43.89 -1.01
C ALA A 40 29.14 44.58 -1.95
N THR A 41 29.29 44.10 -3.19
CA THR A 41 30.18 44.74 -4.18
C THR A 41 29.68 46.12 -4.64
N LEU A 42 28.37 46.28 -4.81
CA LEU A 42 27.77 47.57 -5.20
C LEU A 42 27.87 48.62 -4.09
N GLU A 43 27.83 48.18 -2.85
CA GLU A 43 28.02 49.02 -1.67
C GLU A 43 29.47 49.48 -1.51
N GLU A 44 30.45 48.61 -1.77
CA GLU A 44 31.88 48.98 -1.78
C GLU A 44 32.22 50.00 -2.90
N LEU A 45 31.44 49.98 -3.99
CA LEU A 45 31.53 50.95 -5.09
C LEU A 45 30.81 52.27 -4.80
N ASP A 46 30.17 52.41 -3.63
CA ASP A 46 29.33 53.55 -3.21
C ASP A 46 28.15 53.84 -4.16
N TRP A 47 27.67 52.81 -4.88
CA TRP A 47 26.58 52.94 -5.85
C TRP A 47 25.20 52.79 -5.21
N VAL A 48 25.10 52.06 -4.09
CA VAL A 48 23.84 51.80 -3.38
C VAL A 48 24.10 51.69 -1.88
N HIS A 49 23.37 52.44 -1.06
CA HIS A 49 23.30 52.21 0.39
C HIS A 49 22.32 51.06 0.67
N SER A 50 22.85 49.88 1.03
CA SER A 50 22.08 48.64 1.13
C SER A 50 22.17 47.95 2.50
N VAL A 51 22.99 48.44 3.44
CA VAL A 51 23.22 47.86 4.76
C VAL A 51 21.94 47.45 5.50
N ASP A 52 20.99 48.36 5.71
CA ASP A 52 19.75 48.07 6.46
C ASP A 52 18.82 47.10 5.71
N PHE A 53 18.78 47.20 4.38
CA PHE A 53 18.04 46.28 3.53
C PHE A 53 18.63 44.87 3.57
N ARG A 54 19.96 44.75 3.50
CA ARG A 54 20.71 43.49 3.60
C ARG A 54 20.51 42.82 4.96
N LEU A 55 20.62 43.56 6.06
CA LEU A 55 20.45 43.01 7.41
C LEU A 55 19.06 42.43 7.62
N THR A 56 18.03 43.13 7.16
CA THR A 56 16.63 42.70 7.35
C THR A 56 16.27 41.54 6.42
N LEU A 57 16.65 41.62 5.15
CA LEU A 57 16.25 40.67 4.11
C LEU A 57 17.10 39.39 4.15
N HIS A 58 18.43 39.49 4.35
CA HIS A 58 19.27 38.31 4.53
C HIS A 58 19.01 37.60 5.86
N GLY A 59 18.72 38.34 6.94
CA GLY A 59 18.34 37.73 8.21
C GLY A 59 17.10 36.85 8.09
N SER A 60 16.04 37.37 7.45
CA SER A 60 14.82 36.62 7.18
C SER A 60 15.06 35.44 6.22
N ASN A 61 15.84 35.62 5.15
CA ASN A 61 16.12 34.55 4.20
C ASN A 61 16.89 33.39 4.83
N ILE A 62 17.99 33.69 5.54
CA ILE A 62 18.81 32.67 6.22
C ILE A 62 17.97 31.91 7.24
N PHE A 63 17.09 32.60 7.96
CA PHE A 63 16.16 31.96 8.88
C PHE A 63 15.25 30.94 8.16
N TRP A 64 14.56 31.36 7.10
CA TRP A 64 13.64 30.48 6.37
C TRP A 64 14.34 29.34 5.62
N GLU A 65 15.54 29.57 5.09
CA GLU A 65 16.37 28.53 4.49
C GLU A 65 16.79 27.49 5.54
N THR A 66 17.24 27.94 6.71
CA THR A 66 17.62 27.06 7.81
C THR A 66 16.42 26.24 8.29
N VAL A 67 15.24 26.86 8.41
CA VAL A 67 13.98 26.18 8.75
C VAL A 67 13.64 25.12 7.69
N GLY A 68 13.72 25.45 6.40
CA GLY A 68 13.43 24.54 5.30
C GLY A 68 14.36 23.33 5.25
N VAL A 69 15.67 23.55 5.34
CA VAL A 69 16.69 22.49 5.40
C VAL A 69 16.50 21.61 6.63
N SER A 70 16.27 22.22 7.80
CA SER A 70 16.03 21.47 9.04
C SER A 70 14.76 20.63 8.97
N ALA A 71 13.69 21.16 8.37
CA ALA A 71 12.45 20.41 8.17
C ALA A 71 12.66 19.19 7.26
N LEU A 72 13.41 19.35 6.16
CA LEU A 72 13.76 18.23 5.27
C LEU A 72 14.64 17.19 5.98
N ALA A 73 15.63 17.64 6.74
CA ALA A 73 16.51 16.77 7.52
C ALA A 73 15.75 16.01 8.63
N ALA A 74 14.65 16.57 9.15
CA ALA A 74 13.81 15.94 10.16
C ALA A 74 12.89 14.83 9.60
N VAL A 75 12.68 14.76 8.28
CA VAL A 75 11.77 13.78 7.66
C VAL A 75 12.04 12.31 8.07
N PRO A 76 13.29 11.80 8.08
CA PRO A 76 13.58 10.44 8.52
C PRO A 76 13.25 10.20 9.99
N ALA A 77 13.52 11.18 10.86
CA ALA A 77 13.23 11.10 12.29
C ALA A 77 11.73 11.08 12.56
N VAL A 78 10.96 11.95 11.88
CA VAL A 78 9.50 11.96 11.94
C VAL A 78 8.91 10.63 11.45
N ARG A 79 9.46 10.06 10.36
CA ARG A 79 9.05 8.72 9.89
C ARG A 79 9.35 7.62 10.89
N ALA A 80 10.53 7.65 11.51
CA ALA A 80 10.88 6.69 12.55
C ALA A 80 9.97 6.82 13.79
N LEU A 81 9.57 8.04 14.15
CA LEU A 81 8.63 8.30 15.24
C LEU A 81 7.22 7.76 14.90
N PHE A 82 6.69 8.07 13.72
CA PHE A 82 5.41 7.52 13.27
C PHE A 82 5.42 5.99 13.21
N ALA A 83 6.56 5.39 12.84
CA ALA A 83 6.73 3.94 12.86
C ALA A 83 6.70 3.37 14.28
N ARG A 84 7.36 4.02 15.25
CA ARG A 84 7.38 3.59 16.66
C ARG A 84 6.01 3.69 17.33
N VAL A 85 5.21 4.69 16.98
CA VAL A 85 3.85 4.89 17.52
C VAL A 85 2.81 4.02 16.79
N GLY A 86 3.21 3.15 15.86
CA GLY A 86 2.32 2.22 15.16
C GLY A 86 1.38 2.88 14.15
N LEU A 87 1.69 4.13 13.77
CA LEU A 87 0.97 4.87 12.72
C LEU A 87 1.43 4.49 11.32
N ASP A 88 2.39 3.57 11.18
CA ASP A 88 2.80 2.99 9.90
C ASP A 88 1.64 2.21 9.26
N ALA A 89 1.02 2.85 8.27
CA ALA A 89 -0.05 2.27 7.46
C ALA A 89 0.38 0.94 6.81
N THR A 90 1.66 0.82 6.42
CA THR A 90 2.22 -0.38 5.76
C THR A 90 2.15 -1.58 6.69
N SER A 91 2.63 -1.42 7.93
CA SER A 91 2.59 -2.48 8.95
C SER A 91 1.16 -2.86 9.32
N ARG A 92 0.22 -1.89 9.38
CA ARG A 92 -1.20 -2.17 9.65
C ARG A 92 -1.87 -2.94 8.51
N HIS A 93 -1.67 -2.53 7.27
CA HIS A 93 -2.18 -3.24 6.10
C HIS A 93 -1.59 -4.65 6.01
N TRP A 94 -0.28 -4.79 6.23
CA TRP A 94 0.38 -6.09 6.25
C TRP A 94 -0.22 -7.03 7.31
N ARG A 95 -0.50 -6.53 8.53
CA ARG A 95 -1.17 -7.30 9.59
C ARG A 95 -2.60 -7.70 9.22
N GLN A 96 -3.36 -6.81 8.58
CA GLN A 96 -4.73 -7.11 8.13
C GLN A 96 -4.77 -8.21 7.06
N LEU A 97 -3.73 -8.34 6.23
CA LEU A 97 -3.65 -9.40 5.22
C LEU A 97 -3.19 -10.76 5.78
N GLN A 98 -2.63 -10.82 7.00
CA GLN A 98 -2.09 -12.08 7.54
C GLN A 98 -3.13 -13.19 7.71
N PRO A 99 -4.35 -12.95 8.24
CA PRO A 99 -5.35 -14.00 8.35
C PRO A 99 -5.72 -14.62 7.00
N LEU A 100 -5.87 -13.76 5.98
CA LEU A 100 -6.14 -14.21 4.62
C LEU A 100 -4.95 -15.02 4.06
N ARG A 101 -3.72 -14.51 4.21
CA ARG A 101 -2.50 -15.21 3.78
C ARG A 101 -2.37 -16.60 4.43
N ALA A 102 -2.64 -16.70 5.73
CA ALA A 102 -2.55 -17.97 6.46
C ALA A 102 -3.49 -19.02 5.86
N SER A 103 -4.78 -18.67 5.69
CA SER A 103 -5.75 -19.56 5.08
C SER A 103 -5.42 -19.94 3.63
N MET A 104 -4.89 -18.99 2.84
CA MET A 104 -4.45 -19.27 1.47
C MET A 104 -3.25 -20.23 1.43
N THR A 105 -2.30 -20.05 2.35
CA THR A 105 -1.11 -20.91 2.46
C THR A 105 -1.48 -22.33 2.89
N GLU A 106 -2.46 -22.47 3.78
CA GLU A 106 -3.01 -23.77 4.19
C GLU A 106 -3.72 -24.46 3.03
N ALA A 107 -4.55 -23.74 2.27
CA ALA A 107 -5.28 -24.29 1.13
C ALA A 107 -4.38 -24.57 -0.09
N VAL A 108 -3.28 -23.82 -0.23
CA VAL A 108 -2.38 -23.87 -1.38
C VAL A 108 -0.91 -23.78 -0.92
N PRO A 109 -0.35 -24.88 -0.37
CA PRO A 109 1.04 -24.87 0.11
C PRO A 109 2.05 -24.54 -0.98
N ALA A 110 1.75 -24.88 -2.24
CA ALA A 110 2.61 -24.60 -3.40
C ALA A 110 2.76 -23.10 -3.71
N SER A 111 1.83 -22.24 -3.26
CA SER A 111 1.93 -20.78 -3.38
C SER A 111 2.75 -20.15 -2.24
N ALA A 112 3.18 -20.97 -1.27
CA ALA A 112 3.95 -20.51 -0.13
C ALA A 112 5.37 -20.17 -0.55
N PHE A 113 5.66 -18.88 -0.72
CA PHE A 113 7.04 -18.43 -0.76
C PHE A 113 7.64 -18.54 0.66
N GLU A 114 8.50 -19.55 0.89
CA GLU A 114 9.35 -19.66 2.07
C GLU A 114 10.43 -18.56 2.05
N LEU A 115 10.03 -17.32 2.29
CA LEU A 115 10.96 -16.20 2.29
C LEU A 115 10.95 -15.54 3.66
N ARG A 116 12.05 -15.80 4.39
CA ARG A 116 12.47 -15.25 5.69
C ARG A 116 11.34 -15.14 6.71
N THR A 117 11.34 -16.03 7.69
CA THR A 117 10.53 -15.94 8.91
C THR A 117 10.43 -14.47 9.33
N PRO A 118 9.23 -13.86 9.23
CA PRO A 118 9.09 -12.43 9.43
C PRO A 118 9.53 -12.12 10.86
N ASN A 119 10.72 -11.52 11.03
CA ASN A 119 11.18 -11.13 12.35
C ASN A 119 10.11 -10.19 12.94
N PRO A 120 9.45 -10.57 14.05
CA PRO A 120 8.35 -9.80 14.61
C PRO A 120 8.82 -8.41 15.11
N ARG A 121 10.14 -8.25 15.32
CA ARG A 121 10.78 -7.00 15.73
C ARG A 121 11.24 -6.13 14.56
N ARG A 122 11.22 -6.62 13.32
CA ARG A 122 11.64 -5.84 12.13
C ARG A 122 10.43 -5.12 11.52
N GLN A 123 10.60 -3.82 11.27
CA GLN A 123 9.64 -3.00 10.52
C GLN A 123 9.31 -3.66 9.18
N LYS A 124 8.03 -3.66 8.81
CA LYS A 124 7.59 -4.18 7.51
C LYS A 124 7.81 -3.12 6.45
N SER A 125 8.53 -3.50 5.41
CA SER A 125 8.78 -2.65 4.25
C SER A 125 7.61 -2.72 3.27
N SER A 126 7.53 -1.75 2.36
CA SER A 126 6.62 -1.81 1.22
C SER A 126 6.85 -3.05 0.37
N LEU A 127 8.08 -3.57 0.34
CA LEU A 127 8.44 -4.81 -0.33
C LEU A 127 7.78 -6.02 0.35
N ASP A 128 7.77 -6.08 1.68
CA ASP A 128 7.09 -7.17 2.42
C ASP A 128 5.57 -7.17 2.17
N LEU A 129 4.98 -5.98 2.04
CA LEU A 129 3.58 -5.83 1.67
C LEU A 129 3.33 -6.26 0.22
N HIS A 130 4.16 -5.80 -0.71
CA HIS A 130 4.08 -6.19 -2.12
C HIS A 130 4.16 -7.71 -2.30
N GLN A 131 5.15 -8.33 -1.67
CA GLN A 131 5.35 -9.77 -1.76
C GLN A 131 4.16 -10.53 -1.16
N THR A 132 3.60 -10.04 -0.06
CA THR A 132 2.38 -10.63 0.54
C THR A 132 1.18 -10.52 -0.41
N THR A 133 1.01 -9.39 -1.08
CA THR A 133 -0.04 -9.18 -2.09
C THR A 133 0.11 -10.16 -3.25
N VAL A 134 1.32 -10.29 -3.82
CA VAL A 134 1.59 -11.23 -4.92
C VAL A 134 1.34 -12.67 -4.51
N GLN A 135 1.80 -13.06 -3.33
CA GLN A 135 1.59 -14.41 -2.80
C GLN A 135 0.11 -14.77 -2.66
N ILE A 136 -0.70 -13.86 -2.12
CA ILE A 136 -2.15 -14.06 -2.00
C ILE A 136 -2.77 -14.16 -3.39
N ARG A 137 -2.35 -13.32 -4.34
CA ARG A 137 -2.88 -13.34 -5.70
C ARG A 137 -2.56 -14.65 -6.42
N ASP A 138 -1.35 -15.15 -6.29
CA ASP A 138 -0.95 -16.43 -6.86
C ASP A 138 -1.77 -17.58 -6.26
N ALA A 139 -1.97 -17.59 -4.94
CA ALA A 139 -2.84 -18.57 -4.29
C ALA A 139 -4.29 -18.51 -4.83
N ILE A 140 -4.84 -17.31 -5.01
CA ILE A 140 -6.16 -17.10 -5.61
C ILE A 140 -6.21 -17.63 -7.04
N LEU A 141 -5.16 -17.41 -7.84
CA LEU A 141 -5.06 -17.94 -9.21
C LEU A 141 -5.03 -19.47 -9.22
N GLN A 142 -4.32 -20.11 -8.29
CA GLN A 142 -4.32 -21.57 -8.15
C GLN A 142 -5.68 -22.11 -7.67
N LEU A 143 -6.45 -21.31 -6.93
CA LEU A 143 -7.81 -21.64 -6.50
C LEU A 143 -8.87 -21.46 -7.60
N ARG A 144 -8.52 -20.92 -8.77
CA ARG A 144 -9.47 -20.60 -9.87
C ARG A 144 -10.41 -21.75 -10.22
N GLY A 145 -9.92 -22.99 -10.23
CA GLY A 145 -10.72 -24.17 -10.59
C GLY A 145 -11.77 -24.57 -9.56
N TYR A 146 -11.79 -23.89 -8.41
CA TYR A 146 -12.72 -24.12 -7.31
C TYR A 146 -13.67 -22.95 -7.10
N PHE A 147 -13.55 -21.88 -7.92
CA PHE A 147 -14.51 -20.80 -7.90
C PHE A 147 -15.81 -21.27 -8.52
N HIS A 148 -16.85 -21.32 -7.70
CA HIS A 148 -18.22 -21.52 -8.14
C HIS A 148 -19.03 -20.31 -7.72
N ASP A 149 -20.00 -19.94 -8.55
CA ASP A 149 -20.96 -18.92 -8.15
C ASP A 149 -21.67 -19.38 -6.88
N VAL A 150 -21.66 -18.49 -5.89
CA VAL A 150 -22.37 -18.72 -4.65
C VAL A 150 -23.85 -18.52 -4.97
N ASP A 151 -24.64 -19.59 -4.79
CA ASP A 151 -26.10 -19.56 -4.89
C ASP A 151 -26.69 -18.29 -4.26
N ASP A 152 -27.58 -17.61 -4.98
CA ASP A 152 -28.18 -16.33 -4.59
C ASP A 152 -28.82 -16.42 -3.19
N ALA A 153 -29.41 -17.58 -2.86
CA ALA A 153 -29.98 -17.80 -1.53
C ALA A 153 -28.94 -17.83 -0.40
N ARG A 154 -27.69 -18.21 -0.69
CA ARG A 154 -26.56 -18.15 0.26
C ARG A 154 -25.95 -16.76 0.33
N ALA A 155 -25.85 -16.07 -0.81
CA ALA A 155 -25.39 -14.69 -0.88
C ALA A 155 -26.30 -13.76 -0.05
N GLU A 156 -27.62 -13.86 -0.21
CA GLU A 156 -28.60 -13.07 0.55
C GLU A 156 -28.59 -13.40 2.05
N ARG A 157 -28.44 -14.68 2.41
CA ARG A 157 -28.26 -15.10 3.80
C ARG A 157 -27.03 -14.46 4.43
N PHE A 158 -25.90 -14.46 3.73
CA PHE A 158 -24.67 -13.83 4.22
C PHE A 158 -24.81 -12.31 4.39
N ILE A 159 -25.40 -11.63 3.40
CA ILE A 159 -25.66 -10.19 3.45
C ILE A 159 -26.55 -9.84 4.64
N THR A 160 -27.61 -10.61 4.86
CA THR A 160 -28.57 -10.38 5.96
C THR A 160 -27.95 -10.69 7.32
N GLN A 161 -27.27 -11.84 7.45
CA GLN A 161 -26.66 -12.29 8.71
C GLN A 161 -25.62 -11.29 9.25
N PHE A 162 -24.80 -10.70 8.37
CA PHE A 162 -23.77 -9.75 8.77
C PHE A 162 -24.14 -8.28 8.50
N SER A 163 -25.39 -8.00 8.14
CA SER A 163 -25.92 -6.65 7.88
C SER A 163 -25.04 -5.83 6.94
N ILE A 164 -24.69 -6.41 5.78
CA ILE A 164 -23.69 -5.85 4.88
C ILE A 164 -24.27 -4.66 4.08
N PRO A 165 -23.72 -3.44 4.20
CA PRO A 165 -24.18 -2.28 3.43
C PRO A 165 -24.01 -2.49 1.92
N THR A 166 -24.91 -1.93 1.12
CA THR A 166 -24.91 -2.05 -0.35
C THR A 166 -23.55 -1.68 -0.98
N SER A 167 -22.91 -0.63 -0.48
CA SER A 167 -21.59 -0.17 -0.94
C SER A 167 -20.43 -1.14 -0.66
N ARG A 168 -20.66 -2.16 0.17
CA ARG A 168 -19.66 -3.17 0.56
C ARG A 168 -20.06 -4.60 0.18
N ARG A 169 -21.16 -4.79 -0.55
CA ARG A 169 -21.63 -6.13 -0.95
C ARG A 169 -20.67 -6.82 -1.90
N GLU A 170 -20.19 -6.13 -2.94
CA GLU A 170 -19.24 -6.71 -3.91
C GLU A 170 -17.97 -7.31 -3.24
N PRO A 171 -17.19 -6.58 -2.42
CA PRO A 171 -16.02 -7.16 -1.79
C PRO A 171 -16.35 -8.24 -0.75
N ALA A 172 -17.53 -8.18 -0.13
CA ALA A 172 -17.95 -9.20 0.84
C ALA A 172 -18.38 -10.51 0.16
N LEU A 173 -19.12 -10.43 -0.96
CA LEU A 173 -19.48 -11.59 -1.77
C LEU A 173 -18.24 -12.22 -2.40
N ALA A 174 -17.27 -11.41 -2.86
CA ALA A 174 -15.99 -11.91 -3.35
C ALA A 174 -15.21 -12.66 -2.24
N ALA A 175 -15.23 -12.18 -1.00
CA ALA A 175 -14.64 -12.89 0.13
C ALA A 175 -15.36 -14.22 0.42
N LEU A 176 -16.69 -14.26 0.31
CA LEU A 176 -17.50 -15.46 0.48
C LEU A 176 -17.21 -16.51 -0.60
N GLN A 177 -17.15 -16.10 -1.86
CA GLN A 177 -16.78 -16.96 -3.00
C GLN A 177 -15.39 -17.57 -2.78
N LEU A 178 -14.40 -16.75 -2.40
CA LEU A 178 -13.04 -17.22 -2.13
C LEU A 178 -13.00 -18.21 -0.95
N ALA A 179 -13.74 -17.94 0.14
CA ALA A 179 -13.82 -18.85 1.27
C ALA A 179 -14.46 -20.19 0.88
N HIS A 180 -15.42 -20.18 -0.04
CA HIS A 180 -16.01 -21.41 -0.58
C HIS A 180 -15.00 -22.19 -1.42
N ALA A 181 -14.27 -21.52 -2.32
CA ALA A 181 -13.23 -22.14 -3.14
C ALA A 181 -12.15 -22.82 -2.28
N VAL A 182 -11.70 -22.17 -1.21
CA VAL A 182 -10.76 -22.76 -0.23
C VAL A 182 -11.34 -24.02 0.39
N ARG A 183 -12.60 -24.00 0.84
CA ARG A 183 -13.24 -25.16 1.47
C ARG A 183 -13.45 -26.30 0.49
N THR A 184 -13.85 -26.01 -0.74
CA THR A 184 -14.06 -26.99 -1.81
C THR A 184 -12.77 -27.70 -2.18
N LYS A 185 -11.66 -26.95 -2.27
CA LYS A 185 -10.33 -27.54 -2.45
C LYS A 185 -9.91 -28.39 -1.24
N ALA A 186 -10.09 -27.88 -0.03
CA ALA A 186 -9.76 -28.62 1.20
C ALA A 186 -10.58 -29.93 1.35
N ALA A 187 -11.80 -29.95 0.81
CA ALA A 187 -12.64 -31.15 0.74
C ALA A 187 -12.21 -32.16 -0.35
N GLY A 188 -11.15 -31.88 -1.11
CA GLY A 188 -10.61 -32.79 -2.13
C GLY A 188 -11.42 -32.84 -3.42
N ALA A 189 -12.27 -31.84 -3.69
CA ALA A 189 -12.98 -31.76 -4.97
C ALA A 189 -12.00 -31.68 -6.15
N GLN A 190 -12.42 -32.08 -7.34
CA GLN A 190 -11.63 -31.89 -8.55
C GLN A 190 -11.83 -30.47 -9.10
N PRO A 191 -10.76 -29.82 -9.61
CA PRO A 191 -10.88 -28.49 -10.21
C PRO A 191 -11.71 -28.58 -11.49
N VAL A 192 -12.73 -27.73 -11.60
CA VAL A 192 -13.53 -27.59 -12.81
C VAL A 192 -12.93 -26.48 -13.67
N PRO A 193 -12.89 -26.60 -15.01
CA PRO A 193 -12.52 -25.50 -15.88
C PRO A 193 -13.56 -24.38 -15.74
N VAL A 194 -13.20 -23.29 -15.07
CA VAL A 194 -14.07 -22.13 -14.88
C VAL A 194 -13.79 -21.11 -15.98
N ASP A 195 -14.85 -20.43 -16.43
CA ASP A 195 -14.73 -19.30 -17.34
C ASP A 195 -13.98 -18.14 -16.66
N SER A 196 -12.90 -17.71 -17.32
CA SER A 196 -11.96 -16.69 -16.82
C SER A 196 -12.61 -15.33 -16.46
N SER A 197 -13.86 -15.13 -16.85
CA SER A 197 -14.69 -13.94 -16.54
C SER A 197 -15.14 -13.85 -15.07
N VAL A 198 -15.15 -14.97 -14.33
CA VAL A 198 -15.52 -15.04 -12.89
C VAL A 198 -14.35 -14.72 -11.96
N ILE A 199 -13.13 -14.66 -12.50
CA ILE A 199 -11.94 -14.30 -11.74
C ILE A 199 -12.15 -12.90 -11.19
N LEU A 200 -12.39 -12.83 -9.87
CA LEU A 200 -12.34 -11.67 -8.99
C LEU A 200 -11.95 -10.42 -9.78
N LYS A 201 -12.96 -9.70 -10.33
CA LYS A 201 -12.84 -8.65 -11.35
C LYS A 201 -11.81 -7.60 -10.93
N SER A 202 -10.55 -7.94 -11.12
CA SER A 202 -9.40 -7.20 -10.66
C SER A 202 -9.18 -6.16 -11.73
N ARG A 203 -9.79 -5.00 -11.52
CA ARG A 203 -9.66 -3.83 -12.40
C ARG A 203 -8.38 -3.05 -12.11
N SER A 204 -7.52 -3.61 -11.28
CA SER A 204 -6.28 -2.99 -10.86
C SER A 204 -5.24 -2.97 -11.99
N THR A 205 -4.73 -1.78 -12.28
CA THR A 205 -3.61 -1.57 -13.22
C THR A 205 -2.28 -1.35 -12.49
N ASN A 206 -2.31 -1.23 -11.16
CA ASN A 206 -1.13 -1.03 -10.33
C ASN A 206 -1.20 -1.82 -9.02
N LEU A 207 -0.05 -2.05 -8.41
CA LEU A 207 0.06 -2.87 -7.20
C LEU A 207 -0.63 -2.26 -5.96
N GLU A 208 -0.73 -0.94 -5.90
CA GLU A 208 -1.31 -0.22 -4.76
C GLU A 208 -2.83 -0.43 -4.73
N ASP A 209 -3.47 -0.40 -5.90
CA ASP A 209 -4.87 -0.74 -6.12
C ASP A 209 -5.15 -2.22 -5.85
N GLU A 210 -4.24 -3.13 -6.24
CA GLU A 210 -4.35 -4.57 -5.91
C GLU A 210 -4.30 -4.78 -4.39
N THR A 211 -3.40 -4.09 -3.71
CA THR A 211 -3.28 -4.17 -2.25
C THR A 211 -4.55 -3.62 -1.59
N ALA A 212 -5.12 -2.54 -2.11
CA ALA A 212 -6.38 -1.97 -1.61
C ALA A 212 -7.58 -2.91 -1.87
N GLU A 213 -7.62 -3.62 -2.99
CA GLU A 213 -8.61 -4.66 -3.27
C GLU A 213 -8.49 -5.82 -2.28
N LEU A 214 -7.29 -6.34 -2.06
CA LEU A 214 -7.07 -7.42 -1.09
C LEU A 214 -7.39 -7.00 0.34
N LEU A 215 -7.12 -5.75 0.73
CA LEU A 215 -7.52 -5.24 2.05
C LEU A 215 -9.04 -5.15 2.20
N ARG A 216 -9.77 -4.77 1.14
CA ARG A 216 -11.23 -4.79 1.11
C ARG A 216 -11.78 -6.21 1.28
N LEU A 217 -11.16 -7.19 0.64
CA LEU A 217 -11.50 -8.60 0.78
C LEU A 217 -11.18 -9.13 2.19
N ALA A 218 -9.96 -8.90 2.66
CA ALA A 218 -9.47 -9.37 3.96
C ALA A 218 -10.32 -8.87 5.14
N ARG A 219 -10.94 -7.69 5.00
CA ARG A 219 -11.88 -7.15 6.00
C ARG A 219 -13.09 -8.06 6.25
N TRP A 220 -13.57 -8.74 5.22
CA TRP A 220 -14.73 -9.63 5.29
C TRP A 220 -14.34 -11.11 5.44
N TRP A 221 -13.04 -11.41 5.46
CA TRP A 221 -12.53 -12.77 5.51
C TRP A 221 -12.99 -13.56 6.74
N PRO A 222 -12.94 -13.02 7.98
CA PRO A 222 -13.42 -13.76 9.15
C PRO A 222 -14.91 -14.14 9.05
N GLN A 223 -15.75 -13.20 8.59
CA GLN A 223 -17.19 -13.43 8.42
C GLN A 223 -17.46 -14.45 7.31
N ALA A 224 -16.72 -14.37 6.20
CA ALA A 224 -16.82 -15.32 5.09
C ALA A 224 -16.42 -16.74 5.52
N GLN A 225 -15.34 -16.89 6.29
CA GLN A 225 -14.95 -18.19 6.87
C GLN A 225 -16.01 -18.73 7.82
N GLN A 226 -16.58 -17.87 8.68
CA GLN A 226 -17.64 -18.29 9.59
C GLN A 226 -18.89 -18.76 8.82
N ALA A 227 -19.30 -18.04 7.78
CA ALA A 227 -20.46 -18.38 6.96
C ALA A 227 -20.29 -19.72 6.23
N THR A 228 -19.07 -20.01 5.75
CA THR A 228 -18.78 -21.29 5.10
C THR A 228 -18.69 -22.43 6.12
N GLN A 229 -18.23 -22.21 7.35
CA GLN A 229 -18.22 -23.25 8.39
C GLN A 229 -19.63 -23.69 8.82
N HIS A 230 -20.58 -22.75 8.91
CA HIS A 230 -21.95 -23.03 9.34
C HIS A 230 -22.84 -23.62 8.23
N SER A 231 -22.33 -23.74 7.01
CA SER A 231 -23.07 -24.36 5.89
C SER A 231 -22.83 -25.89 5.88
N PRO A 232 -23.88 -26.72 6.05
CA PRO A 232 -23.78 -28.16 5.82
C PRO A 232 -23.30 -28.41 4.38
N GLN A 233 -22.36 -29.33 4.19
CA GLN A 233 -22.00 -29.79 2.85
C GLN A 233 -23.26 -30.35 2.16
N PRO A 234 -23.58 -29.99 0.91
CA PRO A 234 -24.52 -30.77 0.14
C PRO A 234 -23.92 -32.17 -0.02
N SER A 235 -24.56 -33.16 0.61
CA SER A 235 -24.26 -34.57 0.45
C SER A 235 -24.28 -34.92 -1.04
N THR A 236 -23.12 -35.21 -1.60
CA THR A 236 -22.98 -35.86 -2.90
C THR A 236 -23.58 -37.26 -2.80
N THR A 237 -24.83 -37.40 -3.23
CA THR A 237 -25.46 -38.70 -3.46
C THR A 237 -24.73 -39.36 -4.64
N PRO A 238 -24.06 -40.51 -4.47
CA PRO A 238 -23.56 -41.28 -5.60
C PRO A 238 -24.74 -41.98 -6.28
N ARG A 239 -24.80 -41.91 -7.60
CA ARG A 239 -25.64 -42.77 -8.44
C ARG A 239 -24.72 -43.67 -9.26
#